data_AF-A0A4Z0MXE6-F1
#
_entry.id   AF-A0A4Z0MXE6-F1
#
_cell.length_a   1.000
_cell.length_b   1.000
_cell.length_c   1.000
_cell.angle_alpha   90.00
_cell.angle_beta   90.00
_cell.angle_gamma   90.00
#
_symmetry.space_group_name_H-M   'P 1'
#
loop_
_entity.id
_entity.type
_entity.pdbx_description
1 polymer ?
#
loop_
_entity_poly.entity_id
_entity_poly.type
_entity_poly.pdbx_seq_one_letter_code
_entity_poly.pdbx_strand_id
1 'polypeptide(L)'
;MTIPAFGLGTFRLKDDVVIASVKTALELGYRAVDTAQIYDNEVAVGQAIAESGVPRNELYITTKIWIENLSKDKLIPSLKESLKKLRTDYVDLTLIHWPSPGDAVSVEEFMQALLEAKKQGLTREIGISNFTIPLMEKAIAAVGVDNIATNQIELSPYLQNRKVVDWAKAHGIH
;
A
#
# COMPACT_ATOMS: atom_id res chain seq x y z
N MET A 1 7.53 12.17 5.50
CA MET A 1 6.41 12.75 4.72
C MET A 1 5.14 12.24 5.36
N THR A 2 4.06 13.02 5.39
CA THR A 2 2.79 12.61 5.98
C THR A 2 1.91 11.96 4.93
N ILE A 3 1.24 10.85 5.25
CA ILE A 3 0.22 10.22 4.40
C ILE A 3 -0.85 11.28 4.06
N PRO A 4 -1.17 11.52 2.77
CA PRO A 4 -2.23 12.44 2.39
C PRO A 4 -3.59 11.97 2.89
N ALA A 5 -4.40 12.89 3.42
CA ALA A 5 -5.72 12.57 3.98
C ALA A 5 -6.74 12.09 2.92
N PHE A 6 -6.45 12.30 1.64
CA PHE A 6 -7.35 11.98 0.55
C PHE A 6 -6.57 11.58 -0.70
N GLY A 7 -7.07 10.60 -1.44
CA GLY A 7 -6.43 10.04 -2.62
C GLY A 7 -7.40 9.26 -3.51
N LEU A 8 -6.94 8.92 -4.71
CA LEU A 8 -7.69 8.11 -5.67
C LEU A 8 -7.36 6.63 -5.48
N GLY A 9 -8.34 5.82 -5.09
CA GLY A 9 -8.24 4.36 -5.12
C GLY A 9 -8.59 3.78 -6.48
N THR A 10 -7.81 2.81 -6.97
CA THR A 10 -8.02 2.19 -8.29
C THR A 10 -8.65 0.78 -8.24
N PHE A 11 -9.08 0.34 -7.05
CA PHE A 11 -9.73 -0.96 -6.88
C PHE A 11 -10.95 -1.10 -7.82
N ARG A 12 -11.03 -2.23 -8.52
CA ARG A 12 -12.07 -2.58 -9.51
C ARG A 12 -12.07 -1.75 -10.81
N LEU A 13 -11.15 -0.80 -10.98
CA LEU A 13 -10.97 -0.12 -12.26
C LEU A 13 -10.10 -0.95 -13.20
N LYS A 14 -10.49 -1.04 -14.47
CA LYS A 14 -9.84 -1.85 -15.51
C LYS A 14 -9.64 -1.04 -16.78
N ASP A 15 -8.69 -1.49 -17.61
CA ASP A 15 -8.47 -1.01 -18.97
C ASP A 15 -8.38 0.53 -19.07
N ASP A 16 -9.03 1.13 -20.06
CA ASP A 16 -9.00 2.57 -20.29
C ASP A 16 -9.63 3.38 -19.14
N VAL A 17 -10.51 2.76 -18.34
CA VAL A 17 -11.18 3.43 -17.23
C VAL A 17 -10.20 3.81 -16.14
N VAL A 18 -9.23 2.95 -15.81
CA VAL A 18 -8.21 3.31 -14.81
C VAL A 18 -7.30 4.43 -15.31
N ILE A 19 -6.93 4.43 -16.61
CA ILE A 19 -6.09 5.47 -17.19
C ILE A 19 -6.81 6.83 -17.13
N ALA A 20 -8.06 6.87 -17.63
CA ALA A 20 -8.86 8.09 -17.62
C ALA A 20 -9.07 8.61 -16.18
N SER A 21 -9.41 7.72 -15.24
CA SER A 21 -9.66 8.10 -13.84
C SER A 21 -8.42 8.70 -13.17
N VAL A 22 -7.25 8.09 -13.36
CA VAL A 22 -6.00 8.59 -12.79
C VAL A 22 -5.62 9.94 -13.42
N LYS A 23 -5.70 10.08 -14.75
CA LYS A 23 -5.39 11.35 -15.42
C LYS A 23 -6.29 12.48 -14.94
N THR A 24 -7.61 12.26 -14.95
CA THR A 24 -8.57 13.26 -14.47
C THR A 24 -8.34 13.62 -13.00
N ALA A 25 -8.04 12.66 -12.12
CA ALA A 25 -7.74 12.98 -10.73
C ALA A 25 -6.49 13.87 -10.60
N LEU A 26 -5.41 13.57 -11.33
CA LEU A 26 -4.19 14.37 -11.29
C LEU A 26 -4.40 15.79 -11.85
N GLU A 27 -5.18 15.93 -12.92
CA GLU A 27 -5.62 17.22 -13.49
C GLU A 27 -6.45 18.05 -12.49
N LEU A 28 -7.32 17.40 -11.72
CA LEU A 28 -8.13 18.02 -10.66
C LEU A 28 -7.34 18.36 -9.39
N GLY A 29 -6.06 18.00 -9.33
CA GLY A 29 -5.18 18.34 -8.20
C GLY A 29 -4.94 17.22 -7.18
N TYR A 30 -5.42 15.99 -7.44
CA TYR A 30 -5.06 14.86 -6.57
C TYR A 30 -3.54 14.62 -6.64
N ARG A 31 -2.97 14.23 -5.50
CA ARG A 31 -1.55 13.88 -5.39
C ARG A 31 -1.31 12.52 -4.75
N ALA A 32 -2.36 11.80 -4.35
CA ALA A 32 -2.26 10.44 -3.85
C ALA A 32 -3.00 9.45 -4.74
N VAL A 33 -2.34 8.35 -5.10
CA VAL A 33 -2.90 7.26 -5.90
C VAL A 33 -2.64 5.94 -5.18
N ASP A 34 -3.70 5.17 -4.95
CA ASP A 34 -3.67 3.87 -4.30
C ASP A 34 -4.05 2.76 -5.29
N THR A 35 -3.16 1.79 -5.44
CA THR A 35 -3.33 0.58 -6.26
C THR A 35 -2.90 -0.68 -5.50
N ALA A 36 -2.87 -1.84 -6.17
CA ALA A 36 -2.37 -3.09 -5.60
C ALA A 36 -2.00 -4.10 -6.71
N GLN A 37 -1.08 -5.03 -6.40
CA GLN A 37 -0.68 -6.10 -7.31
C GLN A 37 -1.87 -6.89 -7.87
N ILE A 38 -2.82 -7.26 -7.01
CA ILE A 38 -3.98 -8.09 -7.38
C ILE A 38 -5.02 -7.34 -8.23
N TYR A 39 -4.97 -6.01 -8.29
CA TYR A 39 -5.89 -5.25 -9.13
C TYR A 39 -5.55 -5.41 -10.61
N ASP A 40 -4.34 -5.88 -10.93
CA ASP A 40 -3.84 -6.10 -12.28
C ASP A 40 -4.02 -4.85 -13.17
N ASN A 41 -3.71 -3.69 -12.59
CA ASN A 41 -3.82 -2.40 -13.25
C ASN A 41 -2.62 -1.46 -12.99
N GLU A 42 -1.56 -1.94 -12.33
CA GLU A 42 -0.35 -1.14 -12.05
C GLU A 42 0.32 -0.59 -13.31
N VAL A 43 0.28 -1.34 -14.43
CA VAL A 43 0.82 -0.89 -15.73
C VAL A 43 0.06 0.33 -16.24
N ALA A 44 -1.28 0.29 -16.15
CA ALA A 44 -2.14 1.37 -16.59
C ALA A 44 -2.04 2.59 -15.67
N VAL A 45 -1.90 2.39 -14.36
CA VAL A 45 -1.61 3.46 -13.40
C VAL A 45 -0.26 4.11 -13.70
N GLY A 46 0.79 3.32 -13.93
CA GLY A 46 2.12 3.81 -14.29
C GLY A 46 2.13 4.61 -15.60
N GLN A 47 1.36 4.16 -16.59
CA GLN A 47 1.16 4.91 -17.84
C GLN A 47 0.47 6.25 -17.57
N ALA A 48 -0.65 6.26 -16.84
CA ALA A 48 -1.41 7.48 -16.56
C ALA A 48 -0.59 8.51 -15.78
N ILE A 49 0.20 8.06 -14.80
CA ILE A 49 1.14 8.91 -14.05
C ILE A 49 2.20 9.51 -14.97
N ALA A 50 2.84 8.69 -15.80
CA ALA A 50 3.88 9.16 -16.73
C ALA A 50 3.34 10.18 -17.75
N GLU A 51 2.12 9.97 -18.25
CA GLU A 51 1.46 10.89 -19.18
C GLU A 51 0.93 12.18 -18.53
N SER A 52 0.74 12.20 -17.20
CA SER A 52 0.20 13.36 -16.49
C SER A 52 1.14 14.56 -16.45
N GLY A 53 2.44 14.34 -16.62
CA GLY A 53 3.47 15.38 -16.46
C GLY A 53 3.68 15.85 -15.01
N VAL A 54 3.00 15.28 -14.02
CA VAL A 54 3.19 15.63 -12.61
C VAL A 54 4.53 15.08 -12.11
N PRO A 55 5.40 15.91 -11.50
CA PRO A 55 6.68 15.44 -10.97
C PRO A 55 6.50 14.30 -9.95
N ARG A 56 7.31 13.25 -10.06
CA ARG A 56 7.21 12.06 -9.19
C ARG A 56 7.29 12.41 -7.70
N ASN A 57 8.10 13.39 -7.32
CA ASN A 57 8.26 13.84 -5.92
C ASN A 57 7.07 14.65 -5.38
N GLU A 58 6.10 15.01 -6.21
CA GLU A 58 4.82 15.59 -5.79
C GLU A 58 3.73 14.54 -5.60
N LEU A 59 3.99 13.28 -5.96
CA LEU A 59 3.03 12.19 -5.88
C LEU A 59 3.28 11.31 -4.64
N TYR A 60 2.19 10.84 -4.06
CA TYR A 60 2.15 9.82 -3.03
C TYR A 60 1.53 8.54 -3.61
N ILE A 61 2.36 7.57 -3.97
CA ILE A 61 1.91 6.32 -4.61
C ILE A 61 1.89 5.20 -3.58
N THR A 62 0.75 4.53 -3.45
CA THR A 62 0.59 3.33 -2.63
C THR A 62 0.38 2.10 -3.52
N THR A 63 1.10 1.02 -3.26
CA THR A 63 0.78 -0.33 -3.77
C THR A 63 0.76 -1.36 -2.65
N LYS A 64 0.29 -2.57 -2.94
CA LYS A 64 0.08 -3.63 -1.96
C LYS A 64 0.59 -4.98 -2.44
N ILE A 65 1.35 -5.65 -1.57
CA ILE A 65 1.84 -7.00 -1.77
C ILE A 65 0.67 -7.98 -1.65
N TRP A 66 0.45 -8.79 -2.68
CA TRP A 66 -0.57 -9.83 -2.67
C TRP A 66 -0.11 -11.07 -1.88
N ILE A 67 -1.08 -11.82 -1.34
CA ILE A 67 -0.83 -12.96 -0.44
C ILE A 67 0.12 -14.03 -1.00
N GLU A 68 0.15 -14.23 -2.31
CA GLU A 68 1.03 -15.20 -2.98
C GLU A 68 2.52 -14.82 -2.95
N ASN A 69 2.81 -13.54 -2.67
CA ASN A 69 4.14 -12.95 -2.67
C ASN A 69 4.67 -12.66 -1.26
N LEU A 70 4.00 -13.13 -0.19
CA LEU A 70 4.37 -12.79 1.18
C LEU A 70 5.67 -13.42 1.67
N SER A 71 6.08 -14.56 1.10
CA SER A 71 7.29 -15.25 1.55
C SER A 71 8.53 -14.38 1.32
N LYS A 72 9.53 -14.55 2.19
CA LYS A 72 10.75 -13.73 2.21
C LYS A 72 11.46 -13.67 0.84
N ASP A 73 11.44 -14.75 0.08
CA ASP A 73 12.06 -14.87 -1.24
C ASP A 73 11.25 -14.21 -2.36
N LYS A 74 9.94 -13.97 -2.18
CA LYS A 74 9.05 -13.44 -3.21
C LYS A 74 8.69 -11.96 -3.02
N LEU A 75 8.64 -11.48 -1.78
CA LEU A 75 8.12 -10.15 -1.48
C LEU A 75 8.87 -9.04 -2.21
N ILE A 76 10.19 -8.97 -2.03
CA ILE A 76 11.02 -7.93 -2.65
C ILE A 76 11.02 -8.03 -4.18
N PRO A 77 11.22 -9.23 -4.80
CA PRO A 77 11.06 -9.37 -6.25
C PRO A 77 9.71 -8.90 -6.77
N SER A 78 8.61 -9.22 -6.07
CA SER A 78 7.27 -8.79 -6.47
C SER A 78 7.10 -7.26 -6.40
N LEU A 79 7.67 -6.60 -5.39
CA LEU A 79 7.64 -5.15 -5.29
C LEU A 79 8.45 -4.49 -6.41
N LYS A 80 9.62 -5.05 -6.76
CA LYS A 80 10.41 -4.56 -7.90
C LYS A 80 9.64 -4.67 -9.22
N GLU A 81 8.85 -5.73 -9.39
CA GLU A 81 7.98 -5.84 -10.55
C GLU A 81 6.85 -4.79 -10.52
N SER A 82 6.22 -4.54 -9.37
CA SER A 82 5.28 -3.43 -9.20
C SER A 82 5.91 -2.07 -9.56
N LEU A 83 7.13 -1.80 -9.11
CA LEU A 83 7.88 -0.57 -9.44
C LEU A 83 8.11 -0.41 -10.94
N LYS A 84 8.49 -1.51 -11.63
CA LYS A 84 8.62 -1.53 -13.09
C LYS A 84 7.30 -1.22 -13.79
N LYS A 85 6.19 -1.85 -13.36
CA LYS A 85 4.85 -1.61 -13.90
C LYS A 85 4.41 -0.15 -13.68
N LEU A 86 4.68 0.40 -12.50
CA LEU A 86 4.40 1.78 -12.12
C LEU A 86 5.35 2.81 -12.73
N ARG A 87 6.43 2.37 -13.39
CA ARG A 87 7.44 3.21 -14.04
C ARG A 87 8.12 4.18 -13.05
N THR A 88 8.46 3.71 -11.86
CA THR A 88 9.13 4.50 -10.83
C THR A 88 10.09 3.65 -10.01
N ASP A 89 11.13 4.27 -9.43
CA ASP A 89 12.14 3.55 -8.64
C ASP A 89 11.70 3.29 -7.19
N TYR A 90 10.66 3.99 -6.71
CA TYR A 90 10.10 3.80 -5.37
C TYR A 90 8.60 4.11 -5.34
N VAL A 91 7.89 3.50 -4.39
CA VAL A 91 6.56 3.96 -3.96
C VAL A 91 6.65 4.67 -2.61
N ASP A 92 5.67 5.50 -2.28
CA ASP A 92 5.66 6.20 -1.00
C ASP A 92 5.22 5.27 0.13
N LEU A 93 4.30 4.35 -0.18
CA LEU A 93 3.79 3.38 0.76
C LEU A 93 3.63 2.00 0.13
N THR A 94 4.14 0.98 0.81
CA THR A 94 3.84 -0.42 0.48
C THR A 94 3.07 -1.07 1.63
N LEU A 95 1.92 -1.64 1.31
CA LEU A 95 1.09 -2.37 2.28
C LEU A 95 1.17 -3.88 2.07
N ILE A 96 1.05 -4.65 3.16
CA ILE A 96 0.56 -6.03 3.08
C ILE A 96 -0.93 -5.99 2.81
N HIS A 97 -1.40 -6.53 1.67
CA HIS A 97 -2.80 -6.37 1.26
C HIS A 97 -3.78 -7.13 2.17
N TRP A 98 -3.43 -8.35 2.53
CA TRP A 98 -4.18 -9.19 3.47
C TRP A 98 -3.21 -10.03 4.28
N PRO A 99 -3.55 -10.39 5.54
CA PRO A 99 -2.80 -11.40 6.28
C PRO A 99 -2.76 -12.73 5.51
N SER A 100 -1.70 -13.52 5.74
CA SER A 100 -1.52 -14.80 5.06
C SER A 100 -2.67 -15.77 5.39
N PRO A 101 -3.33 -16.38 4.38
CA PRO A 101 -4.38 -17.36 4.62
C PRO A 101 -3.88 -18.53 5.46
N GLY A 102 -4.58 -18.81 6.57
CA GLY A 102 -4.20 -19.89 7.48
C GLY A 102 -2.83 -19.74 8.14
N ASP A 103 -2.27 -18.52 8.19
CA ASP A 103 -0.92 -18.24 8.72
C ASP A 103 0.19 -19.01 7.99
N ALA A 104 -0.02 -19.32 6.70
CA ALA A 104 0.94 -20.08 5.88
C ALA A 104 2.31 -19.38 5.75
N VAL A 105 2.31 -18.04 5.83
CA VAL A 105 3.50 -17.21 5.98
C VAL A 105 3.26 -16.33 7.20
N SER A 106 4.12 -16.44 8.20
CA SER A 106 3.94 -15.74 9.47
C SER A 106 3.96 -14.21 9.30
N VAL A 107 3.27 -13.50 10.19
CA VAL A 107 3.30 -12.02 10.24
C VAL A 107 4.72 -11.49 10.38
N GLU A 108 5.54 -12.15 11.20
CA GLU A 108 6.93 -11.76 11.39
C GLU A 108 7.73 -11.81 10.09
N GLU A 109 7.58 -12.90 9.32
CA GLU A 109 8.35 -13.09 8.08
C GLU A 109 8.08 -12.00 7.05
N PHE A 110 6.81 -11.77 6.71
CA PHE A 110 6.48 -10.80 5.66
C PHE A 110 6.70 -9.35 6.13
N MET A 111 6.53 -9.04 7.42
CA MET A 111 6.80 -7.70 7.93
C MET A 111 8.31 -7.41 7.95
N GLN A 112 9.15 -8.38 8.32
CA GLN A 112 10.61 -8.23 8.23
C GLN A 112 11.09 -8.06 6.79
N ALA A 113 10.53 -8.82 5.85
CA ALA A 113 10.84 -8.65 4.43
C ALA A 113 10.40 -7.27 3.89
N LEU A 114 9.26 -6.75 4.36
CA LEU A 114 8.78 -5.42 3.99
C LEU A 114 9.64 -4.29 4.61
N LEU A 115 10.10 -4.46 5.85
CA LEU A 115 11.08 -3.56 6.48
C LEU A 115 12.41 -3.54 5.73
N GLU A 116 12.86 -4.69 5.25
CA GLU A 116 14.05 -4.78 4.40
C GLU A 116 13.86 -4.05 3.06
N ALA A 117 12.68 -4.15 2.44
CA ALA A 117 12.35 -3.39 1.23
C ALA A 117 12.42 -1.88 1.45
N LYS A 118 11.98 -1.39 2.62
CA LYS A 118 12.12 0.01 3.05
C LYS A 118 13.58 0.41 3.19
N LYS A 119 14.42 -0.42 3.82
CA LYS A 119 15.87 -0.18 3.94
C LYS A 119 16.58 -0.10 2.58
N GLN A 120 16.11 -0.87 1.60
CA GLN A 120 16.60 -0.83 0.22
C GLN A 120 16.11 0.38 -0.58
N GLY A 121 15.23 1.23 -0.02
CA GLY A 121 14.71 2.42 -0.67
C GLY A 121 13.62 2.15 -1.71
N LEU A 122 13.12 0.91 -1.81
CA LEU A 122 12.04 0.53 -2.74
C LEU A 122 10.68 1.14 -2.33
N THR A 123 10.56 1.47 -1.05
CA THR A 123 9.40 2.15 -0.48
C THR A 123 9.82 3.10 0.63
N ARG A 124 9.12 4.23 0.80
CA ARG A 124 9.42 5.21 1.85
C ARG A 124 8.84 4.80 3.19
N GLU A 125 7.60 4.32 3.17
CA GLU A 125 6.84 3.90 4.34
C GLU A 125 6.26 2.50 4.10
N ILE A 126 5.99 1.79 5.19
CA ILE A 126 5.38 0.46 5.13
C ILE A 126 4.14 0.44 6.02
N GLY A 127 3.21 -0.43 5.69
CA GLY A 127 2.00 -0.59 6.46
C GLY A 127 1.31 -1.91 6.18
N ILE A 128 0.08 -1.98 6.65
CA ILE A 128 -0.75 -3.19 6.62
C ILE A 128 -2.14 -2.83 6.10
N SER A 129 -2.90 -3.83 5.67
CA SER A 129 -4.28 -3.67 5.25
C SER A 129 -5.09 -4.88 5.70
N ASN A 130 -6.30 -4.63 6.19
CA ASN A 130 -7.23 -5.64 6.69
C ASN A 130 -6.71 -6.42 7.93
N PHE A 131 -5.88 -5.78 8.77
CA PHE A 131 -5.37 -6.42 9.98
C PHE A 131 -6.32 -6.18 11.16
N THR A 132 -6.57 -7.24 11.93
CA THR A 132 -7.23 -7.18 13.23
C THR A 132 -6.24 -6.73 14.31
N ILE A 133 -6.72 -6.39 15.50
CA ILE A 133 -5.86 -5.99 16.64
C ILE A 133 -4.78 -7.05 16.94
N PRO A 134 -5.09 -8.35 17.09
CA PRO A 134 -4.05 -9.36 17.32
C PRO A 134 -2.99 -9.45 16.21
N LEU A 135 -3.37 -9.17 14.96
CA LEU A 135 -2.42 -9.15 13.84
C LEU A 135 -1.56 -7.88 13.86
N MET A 136 -2.13 -6.74 14.25
CA MET A 136 -1.37 -5.50 14.46
C MET A 136 -0.36 -5.67 15.60
N GLU A 137 -0.73 -6.30 16.70
CA GLU A 137 0.19 -6.61 17.81
C GLU A 137 1.36 -7.48 17.33
N LYS A 138 1.10 -8.52 16.53
CA LYS A 138 2.15 -9.33 15.90
C LYS A 138 3.05 -8.51 14.98
N ALA A 139 2.47 -7.61 14.17
CA ALA A 139 3.24 -6.75 13.28
C ALA A 139 4.14 -5.77 14.05
N ILE A 140 3.61 -5.17 15.12
CA ILE A 140 4.38 -4.29 16.03
C ILE A 140 5.50 -5.08 16.70
N ALA A 141 5.23 -6.29 17.19
CA ALA A 141 6.27 -7.14 17.78
C ALA A 141 7.39 -7.47 16.78
N ALA A 142 7.06 -7.63 15.50
CA ALA A 142 8.03 -7.93 14.45
C ALA A 142 8.90 -6.72 14.10
N VAL A 143 8.31 -5.56 13.81
CA VAL A 143 9.05 -4.42 13.20
C VAL A 143 9.03 -3.12 14.01
N GLY A 144 8.36 -3.09 15.16
CA GLY A 144 8.14 -1.89 15.95
C GLY A 144 7.04 -1.00 15.38
N VAL A 145 6.30 -0.32 16.27
CA VAL A 145 5.15 0.51 15.91
C VAL A 145 5.53 1.67 14.99
N ASP A 146 6.71 2.28 15.19
CA ASP A 146 7.22 3.40 14.39
C ASP A 146 7.47 3.06 12.92
N ASN A 147 7.46 1.77 12.56
CA ASN A 147 7.58 1.34 11.18
C ASN A 147 6.24 1.11 10.49
N ILE A 148 5.11 1.11 11.20
CA ILE A 148 3.79 0.83 10.62
C ILE A 148 3.04 2.14 10.45
N ALA A 149 3.01 2.65 9.22
CA ALA A 149 2.44 3.96 8.93
C ALA A 149 0.90 3.97 8.99
N THR A 150 0.25 2.89 8.55
CA THR A 150 -1.23 2.80 8.49
C THR A 150 -1.72 1.35 8.51
N ASN A 151 -3.00 1.18 8.89
CA ASN A 151 -3.79 -0.02 8.59
C ASN A 151 -4.97 0.35 7.69
N GLN A 152 -4.84 0.11 6.38
CA GLN A 152 -5.93 0.39 5.44
C GLN A 152 -7.05 -0.66 5.61
N ILE A 153 -8.22 -0.22 6.08
CA ILE A 153 -9.37 -1.08 6.40
C ILE A 153 -10.64 -0.60 5.70
N GLU A 154 -11.61 -1.50 5.55
CA GLU A 154 -12.97 -1.10 5.20
C GLU A 154 -13.56 -0.23 6.31
N LEU A 155 -13.97 0.99 5.94
CA LEU A 155 -14.56 1.96 6.83
C LEU A 155 -15.61 2.79 6.10
N SER A 156 -16.83 2.82 6.64
CA SER A 156 -17.96 3.58 6.11
C SER A 156 -18.96 3.91 7.23
N PRO A 157 -19.99 4.76 6.99
CA PRO A 157 -21.05 4.98 7.97
C PRO A 157 -21.73 3.68 8.44
N TYR A 158 -21.77 2.66 7.59
CA TYR A 158 -22.36 1.34 7.85
C TYR A 158 -21.38 0.35 8.52
N LEU A 159 -20.07 0.52 8.31
CA LEU A 159 -19.03 -0.27 8.97
C LEU A 159 -17.95 0.68 9.52
N GLN A 160 -18.17 1.18 10.73
CA GLN A 160 -17.29 2.22 11.30
C GLN A 160 -15.99 1.65 11.88
N ASN A 161 -15.94 0.34 12.11
CA ASN A 161 -14.76 -0.39 12.61
C ASN A 161 -14.11 0.22 13.88
N ARG A 162 -14.91 0.83 14.75
CA ARG A 162 -14.46 1.69 15.88
C ARG A 162 -13.37 1.06 16.74
N LYS A 163 -13.51 -0.21 17.11
CA LYS A 163 -12.52 -0.91 17.94
C LYS A 163 -11.13 -0.92 17.29
N VAL A 164 -11.06 -1.21 15.99
CA VAL A 164 -9.79 -1.24 15.23
C VAL A 164 -9.24 0.19 15.08
N VAL A 165 -10.11 1.15 14.74
CA VAL A 165 -9.73 2.56 14.55
C VAL A 165 -9.18 3.18 15.83
N ASP A 166 -9.90 3.04 16.94
CA ASP A 166 -9.53 3.63 18.23
C ASP A 166 -8.22 3.01 18.73
N TRP A 167 -8.05 1.70 18.55
CA TRP A 167 -6.81 1.02 18.89
C TRP A 167 -5.63 1.47 18.03
N ALA A 168 -5.79 1.54 16.70
CA ALA A 168 -4.73 1.99 15.79
C ALA A 168 -4.28 3.43 16.11
N LYS A 169 -5.24 4.33 16.31
CA LYS A 169 -4.97 5.72 16.71
C LYS A 169 -4.24 5.84 18.03
N ALA A 170 -4.60 5.04 19.04
CA ALA A 170 -3.93 5.03 20.34
C ALA A 170 -2.45 4.60 20.25
N HIS A 171 -2.08 3.89 19.18
CA HIS A 171 -0.72 3.44 18.89
C HIS A 171 -0.01 4.27 17.80
N GLY A 172 -0.62 5.35 17.31
CA GLY A 172 -0.01 6.20 16.27
C GLY A 172 -0.02 5.60 14.87
N ILE A 173 -0.83 4.57 14.62
CA ILE A 173 -1.04 4.00 13.29
C ILE A 173 -2.22 4.75 12.64
N HIS A 174 -1.99 5.35 11.47
CA HIS A 174 -2.98 6.17 10.76
C HIS A 174 -4.12 5.36 10.13
#